data_AF-A0A930TDT2-F1
#
_entry.id   AF-A0A930TDT2-F1
#
_cell.length_a   1.000
_cell.length_b   1.000
_cell.length_c   1.000
_cell.angle_alpha   90.00
_cell.angle_beta   90.00
_cell.angle_gamma   90.00
#
_symmetry.space_group_name_H-M   'P 1'
#
loop_
_entity.id
_entity.type
_entity.pdbx_description
1 polymer ?
#
loop_
_entity_poly.entity_id
_entity_poly.type
_entity_poly.pdbx_seq_one_letter_code
_entity_poly.pdbx_strand_id
1 'polypeptide(L)'
;MVYTTVSYETFQRQKYPKFGHDNPHPMNFEFWLYMVETGYSAWEAREEFGCTNKLREGPIWCFQRHGMSSTVLPDGRIVYIGGEHEEYYDPDYCIYNDVIVKHPNGEITIYGYPMNFFLPCHYHSATLVDNYIYIIGNLGYQQDRILGETPVFILDCETFEIKKINTKGENPGWIYKHQTEYIPEKNCLRVEKGKIITYDDNSENDKNVYEENEEIFLLNLANKQWFAV
;
A
#
# COMPACT_ATOMS: atom_id res chain seq x y z
N MET A 1 -9.43 -24.25 -12.03
CA MET A 1 -8.40 -23.22 -12.25
C MET A 1 -7.62 -23.64 -13.48
N VAL A 2 -7.70 -22.85 -14.54
CA VAL A 2 -6.80 -23.02 -15.69
C VAL A 2 -5.55 -22.26 -15.30
N TYR A 3 -4.42 -22.95 -15.10
CA TYR A 3 -3.16 -22.26 -14.84
C TYR A 3 -2.80 -21.50 -16.11
N THR A 4 -2.87 -20.17 -16.06
CA THR A 4 -2.44 -19.33 -17.17
C THR A 4 -0.92 -19.44 -17.25
N THR A 5 -0.40 -20.21 -18.21
CA THR A 5 1.04 -20.31 -18.42
C THR A 5 1.54 -19.04 -19.10
N VAL A 6 2.44 -18.31 -18.44
CA VAL A 6 3.07 -17.09 -18.99
C VAL A 6 4.33 -17.47 -19.77
N SER A 7 4.50 -16.94 -20.97
CA SER A 7 5.71 -17.15 -21.77
C SER A 7 6.90 -16.34 -21.25
N TYR A 8 8.12 -16.84 -21.47
CA TYR A 8 9.35 -16.11 -21.11
C TYR A 8 9.43 -14.72 -21.75
N GLU A 9 8.96 -14.57 -23.00
CA GLU A 9 8.91 -13.26 -23.68
C GLU A 9 7.97 -12.28 -22.96
N THR A 10 6.79 -12.76 -22.55
CA THR A 10 5.81 -11.96 -21.81
C THR A 10 6.36 -11.55 -20.45
N PHE A 11 6.99 -12.49 -19.74
CA PHE A 11 7.74 -12.21 -18.52
C PHE A 11 8.77 -11.11 -18.73
N GLN A 12 9.68 -11.23 -19.71
CA GLN A 12 10.71 -10.21 -19.95
C GLN A 12 10.14 -8.81 -20.19
N ARG A 13 8.97 -8.71 -20.84
CA ARG A 13 8.32 -7.42 -21.14
C ARG A 13 7.56 -6.82 -19.95
N GLN A 14 7.08 -7.65 -19.03
CA GLN A 14 6.12 -7.25 -17.99
C GLN A 14 6.65 -7.39 -16.57
N LYS A 15 7.83 -7.98 -16.36
CA LYS A 15 8.37 -8.31 -15.03
C LYS A 15 8.57 -7.14 -14.07
N TYR A 16 8.81 -5.93 -14.57
CA TYR A 16 9.15 -4.80 -13.71
C TYR A 16 7.93 -4.07 -13.15
N PRO A 17 7.97 -3.62 -11.88
CA PRO A 17 7.00 -2.68 -11.33
C PRO A 17 6.91 -1.39 -12.15
N LYS A 18 5.72 -0.82 -12.23
CA LYS A 18 5.42 0.38 -13.02
C LYS A 18 4.37 1.22 -12.31
N PHE A 19 4.47 2.54 -12.48
CA PHE A 19 3.43 3.47 -12.05
C PHE A 19 2.32 3.59 -13.11
N GLY A 20 1.10 3.84 -12.65
CA GLY A 20 -0.01 4.26 -13.52
C GLY A 20 0.22 5.67 -14.06
N HIS A 21 -0.51 6.04 -15.11
CA HIS A 21 -0.54 7.41 -15.63
C HIS A 21 -1.86 8.15 -15.36
N ASP A 22 -2.90 7.42 -14.94
CA ASP A 22 -4.22 7.93 -14.60
C ASP A 22 -4.62 7.48 -13.17
N ASN A 23 -5.73 8.01 -12.67
CA ASN A 23 -6.26 7.68 -11.36
C ASN A 23 -7.67 7.09 -11.51
N PRO A 24 -7.85 5.75 -11.49
CA PRO A 24 -6.81 4.72 -11.59
C PRO A 24 -6.38 4.43 -13.04
N HIS A 25 -5.21 3.80 -13.22
CA HIS A 25 -4.78 3.23 -14.50
C HIS A 25 -4.83 1.70 -14.48
N PRO A 26 -5.62 1.02 -15.34
CA PRO A 26 -5.64 -0.44 -15.41
C PRO A 26 -4.30 -1.05 -15.85
N MET A 27 -3.78 -2.01 -15.10
CA MET A 27 -2.47 -2.66 -15.26
C MET A 27 -2.56 -4.18 -15.28
N ASN A 28 -3.55 -4.71 -16.02
CA ASN A 28 -3.82 -6.15 -16.15
C ASN A 28 -2.80 -6.83 -17.08
N PHE A 29 -1.52 -6.76 -16.72
CA PHE A 29 -0.45 -7.48 -17.41
C PHE A 29 -0.56 -8.98 -17.12
N GLU A 30 -0.45 -9.80 -18.16
CA GLU A 30 -0.53 -11.26 -18.07
C GLU A 30 0.41 -11.84 -16.99
N PHE A 31 1.65 -11.35 -16.92
CA PHE A 31 2.59 -11.76 -15.87
C PHE A 31 2.14 -11.33 -14.48
N TRP A 32 1.57 -10.14 -14.31
CA TRP A 32 1.12 -9.68 -12.98
C TRP A 32 -0.09 -10.48 -12.51
N LEU A 33 -1.05 -10.76 -13.40
CA LEU A 33 -2.19 -11.63 -13.11
C LEU A 33 -1.72 -13.02 -12.67
N TYR A 34 -0.76 -13.61 -13.40
CA TYR A 34 -0.13 -14.87 -13.03
C TYR A 34 0.48 -14.82 -11.61
N MET A 35 1.23 -13.78 -11.28
CA MET A 35 1.82 -13.62 -9.94
C MET A 35 0.78 -13.50 -8.83
N VAL A 36 -0.38 -12.90 -9.11
CA VAL A 36 -1.52 -12.82 -8.16
C VAL A 36 -2.22 -14.17 -7.99
N GLU A 37 -2.27 -14.98 -9.04
CA GLU A 37 -2.86 -16.33 -9.02
C GLU A 37 -1.96 -17.34 -8.31
N THR A 38 -0.65 -17.32 -8.58
CA THR A 38 0.31 -18.25 -7.98
C THR A 38 0.72 -17.84 -6.57
N GLY A 39 0.69 -16.53 -6.27
CA GLY A 39 1.20 -15.99 -5.02
C GLY A 39 2.73 -15.98 -4.92
N TYR A 40 3.43 -16.13 -6.04
CA TYR A 40 4.89 -16.16 -6.06
C TYR A 40 5.52 -14.86 -5.56
N SER A 41 6.64 -15.01 -4.88
CA SER A 41 7.65 -13.98 -4.62
C SER A 41 8.42 -13.61 -5.90
N ALA A 42 9.15 -12.51 -5.87
CA ALA A 42 10.04 -12.13 -6.96
C ALA A 42 11.10 -13.22 -7.22
N TRP A 43 11.65 -13.82 -6.16
CA TRP A 43 12.63 -14.90 -6.26
C TRP A 43 12.06 -16.15 -6.95
N GLU A 44 10.87 -16.61 -6.56
CA GLU A 44 10.23 -17.77 -7.20
C GLU A 44 9.98 -17.52 -8.70
N ALA A 45 9.60 -16.29 -9.07
CA ALA A 45 9.52 -15.91 -10.48
C ALA A 45 10.90 -15.95 -11.17
N ARG A 46 11.99 -15.56 -10.48
CA ARG A 46 13.34 -15.69 -11.05
C ARG A 46 13.73 -17.12 -11.31
N GLU A 47 13.38 -18.04 -10.42
CA GLU A 47 13.64 -19.47 -10.60
C GLU A 47 12.84 -20.03 -11.76
N GLU A 48 11.53 -19.78 -11.78
CA GLU A 48 10.61 -20.25 -12.83
C GLU A 48 11.03 -19.80 -14.23
N PHE A 49 11.46 -18.54 -14.37
CA PHE A 49 11.88 -17.97 -15.66
C PHE A 49 13.40 -18.00 -15.87
N GLY A 50 14.18 -18.67 -15.01
CA GLY A 50 15.62 -18.85 -15.18
C GLY A 50 16.44 -17.56 -15.21
N CYS A 51 16.12 -16.56 -14.38
CA CYS A 51 16.82 -15.28 -14.29
C CYS A 51 17.42 -14.97 -12.91
N THR A 52 17.74 -16.00 -12.13
CA THR A 52 18.43 -15.88 -10.82
C THR A 52 19.83 -15.26 -10.93
N ASN A 53 20.46 -15.27 -12.11
CA ASN A 53 21.74 -14.60 -12.37
C ASN A 53 21.62 -13.10 -12.74
N LYS A 54 20.40 -12.55 -12.80
CA LYS A 54 20.08 -11.18 -13.26
C LYS A 54 19.53 -10.29 -12.15
N LEU A 55 20.06 -10.43 -10.93
CA LEU A 55 19.62 -9.69 -9.75
C LEU A 55 19.78 -8.17 -9.89
N ARG A 56 20.76 -7.71 -10.67
CA ARG A 56 21.04 -6.28 -10.86
C ARG A 56 20.13 -5.58 -11.88
N GLU A 57 19.19 -6.29 -12.49
CA GLU A 57 18.26 -5.72 -13.47
C GLU A 57 17.09 -4.95 -12.83
N GLY A 58 16.98 -4.95 -11.49
CA GLY A 58 15.90 -4.33 -10.74
C GLY A 58 14.84 -5.33 -10.28
N PRO A 59 13.87 -4.87 -9.48
CA PRO A 59 12.90 -5.75 -8.82
C PRO A 59 11.92 -6.36 -9.81
N ILE A 60 11.53 -7.60 -9.57
CA ILE A 60 10.37 -8.21 -10.23
C ILE A 60 9.11 -7.88 -9.44
N TRP A 61 8.08 -7.43 -10.15
CA TRP A 61 6.76 -7.20 -9.56
C TRP A 61 6.20 -8.51 -9.02
N CYS A 62 5.77 -8.51 -7.77
CA CYS A 62 5.19 -9.68 -7.11
C CYS A 62 3.97 -9.33 -6.27
N PHE A 63 3.17 -10.35 -5.94
CA PHE A 63 2.00 -10.21 -5.06
C PHE A 63 2.35 -10.47 -3.59
N GLN A 64 3.37 -11.28 -3.30
CA GLN A 64 3.80 -11.58 -1.94
C GLN A 64 4.47 -10.36 -1.30
N ARG A 65 3.74 -9.67 -0.42
CA ARG A 65 4.18 -8.40 0.17
C ARG A 65 3.94 -8.33 1.67
N HIS A 66 4.87 -7.72 2.39
CA HIS A 66 4.70 -7.31 3.78
C HIS A 66 4.00 -5.95 3.86
N GLY A 67 3.20 -5.74 4.91
CA GLY A 67 2.55 -4.45 5.15
C GLY A 67 1.50 -4.03 4.10
N MET A 68 1.09 -4.93 3.22
CA MET A 68 -0.06 -4.78 2.32
C MET A 68 -1.35 -4.93 3.14
N SER A 69 -2.35 -4.09 2.89
CA SER A 69 -3.67 -4.25 3.51
C SER A 69 -4.59 -5.12 2.63
N SER A 70 -5.62 -5.69 3.25
CA SER A 70 -6.68 -6.44 2.55
C SER A 70 -8.04 -6.07 3.15
N THR A 71 -8.98 -5.65 2.31
CA THR A 71 -10.33 -5.25 2.72
C THR A 71 -11.36 -6.01 1.91
N VAL A 72 -12.28 -6.70 2.59
CA VAL A 72 -13.40 -7.39 1.94
C VAL A 72 -14.58 -6.42 1.81
N LEU A 73 -15.08 -6.23 0.58
CA LEU A 73 -16.24 -5.39 0.28
C LEU A 73 -17.55 -6.18 0.48
N PRO A 74 -18.69 -5.49 0.67
CA PRO A 74 -19.99 -6.15 0.88
C PRO A 74 -20.45 -7.05 -0.28
N ASP A 75 -19.98 -6.78 -1.50
CA ASP A 75 -20.27 -7.60 -2.69
C ASP A 75 -19.31 -8.79 -2.87
N GLY A 76 -18.40 -9.00 -1.90
CA GLY A 76 -17.45 -10.10 -1.89
C GLY A 76 -16.15 -9.84 -2.64
N ARG A 77 -15.96 -8.68 -3.28
CA ARG A 77 -14.65 -8.27 -3.79
C ARG A 77 -13.65 -8.16 -2.63
N ILE A 78 -12.39 -8.51 -2.88
CA ILE A 78 -11.29 -8.28 -1.96
C ILE A 78 -10.34 -7.26 -2.58
N VAL A 79 -10.09 -6.18 -1.87
CA VAL A 79 -9.20 -5.09 -2.29
C VAL A 79 -7.91 -5.18 -1.50
N TYR A 80 -6.79 -5.30 -2.20
CA TYR A 80 -5.44 -5.25 -1.63
C TYR A 80 -4.76 -3.95 -2.01
N ILE A 81 -4.03 -3.33 -1.10
CA ILE A 81 -3.42 -2.02 -1.32
C ILE A 81 -1.95 -2.05 -0.90
N GLY A 82 -1.06 -1.65 -1.82
CA GLY A 82 0.36 -1.40 -1.57
C GLY A 82 1.13 -2.62 -1.05
N GLY A 83 2.00 -2.38 -0.06
CA GLY A 83 2.92 -3.34 0.53
C GLY A 83 4.35 -3.18 0.04
N GLU A 84 5.28 -3.84 0.71
CA GLU A 84 6.68 -3.95 0.32
C GLU A 84 7.07 -5.41 0.07
N HIS A 85 8.04 -5.63 -0.80
CA HIS A 85 8.71 -6.91 -0.96
C HIS A 85 10.18 -6.75 -0.57
N GLU A 86 10.67 -7.70 0.24
CA GLU A 86 12.04 -7.78 0.76
C GLU A 86 12.52 -6.56 1.58
N GLU A 87 13.76 -6.62 2.04
CA GLU A 87 14.47 -5.52 2.71
C GLU A 87 15.32 -4.72 1.73
N TYR A 88 15.71 -3.48 2.08
CA TYR A 88 16.33 -2.54 1.13
C TYR A 88 17.67 -2.95 0.49
N TYR A 89 18.35 -3.96 1.05
CA TYR A 89 19.58 -4.51 0.46
C TYR A 89 19.31 -5.60 -0.58
N ASP A 90 18.07 -6.10 -0.64
CA ASP A 90 17.67 -7.12 -1.57
C ASP A 90 17.47 -6.51 -2.98
N PRO A 91 17.97 -7.17 -4.05
CA PRO A 91 17.75 -6.72 -5.42
C PRO A 91 16.29 -6.59 -5.85
N ASP A 92 15.39 -7.33 -5.20
CA ASP A 92 13.95 -7.32 -5.44
C ASP A 92 13.17 -6.37 -4.50
N TYR A 93 13.88 -5.55 -3.70
CA TYR A 93 13.24 -4.56 -2.86
C TYR A 93 12.36 -3.60 -3.65
N CYS A 94 11.08 -3.56 -3.31
CA CYS A 94 10.12 -2.64 -3.90
C CYS A 94 8.98 -2.34 -2.94
N ILE A 95 8.63 -1.05 -2.79
CA ILE A 95 7.38 -0.63 -2.17
C ILE A 95 6.41 -0.29 -3.30
N TYR A 96 5.20 -0.83 -3.21
CA TYR A 96 4.18 -0.73 -4.25
C TYR A 96 3.13 0.33 -3.88
N ASN A 97 2.52 0.93 -4.91
CA ASN A 97 1.36 1.83 -4.78
C ASN A 97 0.15 1.34 -5.61
N ASP A 98 0.16 0.09 -6.06
CA ASP A 98 -0.95 -0.48 -6.81
C ASP A 98 -2.09 -0.94 -5.87
N VAL A 99 -3.28 -1.07 -6.47
CA VAL A 99 -4.48 -1.63 -5.87
C VAL A 99 -4.89 -2.86 -6.67
N ILE A 100 -5.08 -3.99 -6.00
CA ILE A 100 -5.45 -5.25 -6.62
C ILE A 100 -6.84 -5.63 -6.14
N VAL A 101 -7.75 -5.93 -7.07
CA VAL A 101 -9.13 -6.29 -6.79
C VAL A 101 -9.36 -7.72 -7.24
N LYS A 102 -9.62 -8.62 -6.29
CA LYS A 102 -10.07 -9.99 -6.57
C LYS A 102 -11.60 -10.02 -6.52
N HIS A 103 -12.22 -10.42 -7.61
CA HIS A 103 -13.67 -10.54 -7.72
C HIS A 103 -14.15 -11.94 -7.30
N PRO A 104 -15.40 -12.09 -6.82
CA PRO A 104 -15.94 -13.39 -6.41
C PRO A 104 -15.96 -14.45 -7.52
N ASN A 105 -16.03 -14.02 -8.79
CA ASN A 105 -16.00 -14.89 -9.97
C ASN A 105 -14.57 -15.35 -10.35
N GLY A 106 -13.54 -14.90 -9.64
CA GLY A 106 -12.14 -15.18 -9.92
C GLY A 106 -11.45 -14.18 -10.83
N GLU A 107 -12.16 -13.17 -11.36
CA GLU A 107 -11.54 -12.07 -12.10
C GLU A 107 -10.62 -11.25 -11.21
N ILE A 108 -9.50 -10.80 -11.76
CA ILE A 108 -8.50 -9.98 -11.08
C ILE A 108 -8.33 -8.70 -11.89
N THR A 109 -8.43 -7.55 -11.21
CA THR A 109 -8.05 -6.26 -11.78
C THR A 109 -6.93 -5.65 -10.96
N ILE A 110 -5.91 -5.12 -11.62
CA ILE A 110 -4.79 -4.41 -11.00
C ILE A 110 -4.83 -2.97 -11.47
N TYR A 111 -4.78 -2.02 -10.54
CA TYR A 111 -4.75 -0.60 -10.80
C TYR A 111 -3.44 -0.01 -10.31
N GLY A 112 -2.74 0.71 -11.18
CA GLY A 112 -1.61 1.55 -10.78
C GLY A 112 -2.00 3.01 -10.73
N TYR A 113 -1.19 3.77 -10.00
CA TYR A 113 -1.41 5.20 -9.78
C TYR A 113 -0.11 5.97 -10.02
N PRO A 114 -0.19 7.20 -10.56
CA PRO A 114 0.92 8.14 -10.52
C PRO A 114 1.30 8.48 -9.07
N MET A 115 2.59 8.68 -8.81
CA MET A 115 3.10 9.02 -7.47
C MET A 115 2.49 10.30 -6.88
N ASN A 116 2.08 11.26 -7.72
CA ASN A 116 1.44 12.49 -7.26
C ASN A 116 -0.02 12.30 -6.80
N PHE A 117 -0.65 11.16 -7.12
CA PHE A 117 -1.97 10.79 -6.58
C PHE A 117 -1.84 9.87 -5.38
N PHE A 118 -0.96 8.88 -5.46
CA PHE A 118 -0.76 7.90 -4.39
C PHE A 118 0.69 7.40 -4.39
N LEU A 119 1.39 7.64 -3.28
CA LEU A 119 2.79 7.23 -3.12
C LEU A 119 2.89 5.74 -2.77
N PRO A 120 4.01 5.07 -3.09
CA PRO A 120 4.36 3.76 -2.55
C PRO A 120 4.18 3.70 -1.04
N CYS A 121 3.38 2.74 -0.57
CA CYS A 121 3.06 2.63 0.84
C CYS A 121 3.07 1.17 1.32
N HIS A 122 3.49 0.99 2.57
CA HIS A 122 3.42 -0.29 3.28
C HIS A 122 3.26 0.02 4.78
N TYR A 123 2.72 -0.94 5.53
CA TYR A 123 2.36 -0.81 6.94
C TYR A 123 1.40 0.36 7.24
N HIS A 124 0.54 0.70 6.29
CA HIS A 124 -0.64 1.55 6.50
C HIS A 124 -1.79 0.71 7.06
N SER A 125 -2.84 1.37 7.54
CA SER A 125 -4.13 0.75 7.78
C SER A 125 -5.10 1.06 6.62
N ALA A 126 -6.06 0.17 6.40
CA ALA A 126 -7.12 0.35 5.42
C ALA A 126 -8.46 -0.03 6.04
N THR A 127 -9.37 0.94 6.19
CA THR A 127 -10.65 0.75 6.88
C THR A 127 -11.80 1.11 5.95
N LEU A 128 -12.70 0.15 5.71
CA LEU A 128 -13.92 0.37 4.95
C LEU A 128 -14.92 1.19 5.78
N VAL A 129 -15.41 2.28 5.18
CA VAL A 129 -16.50 3.11 5.70
C VAL A 129 -17.43 3.40 4.53
N ASP A 130 -18.66 2.86 4.61
CA ASP A 130 -19.63 2.90 3.51
C ASP A 130 -19.03 2.39 2.19
N ASN A 131 -18.91 3.26 1.18
CA ASN A 131 -18.36 2.95 -0.14
C ASN A 131 -16.89 3.38 -0.33
N TYR A 132 -16.18 3.70 0.76
CA TYR A 132 -14.81 4.17 0.70
C TYR A 132 -13.89 3.36 1.60
N ILE A 133 -12.68 3.09 1.14
CA ILE A 133 -11.59 2.60 1.98
C ILE A 133 -10.73 3.81 2.37
N TYR A 134 -10.65 4.08 3.67
CA TYR A 134 -9.73 5.06 4.22
C TYR A 134 -8.37 4.41 4.44
N ILE A 135 -7.34 4.99 3.85
CA ILE A 135 -5.96 4.53 3.96
C ILE A 135 -5.22 5.53 4.84
N ILE A 136 -4.77 5.11 6.02
CA ILE A 136 -4.14 5.99 7.01
C ILE A 136 -2.71 5.54 7.28
N GLY A 137 -1.81 6.53 7.38
CA GLY A 137 -0.40 6.34 7.67
C GLY A 137 0.35 5.59 6.57
N ASN A 138 1.67 5.47 6.72
CA ASN A 138 2.53 4.55 5.98
C ASN A 138 3.96 4.63 6.55
N LEU A 139 4.78 3.60 6.33
CA LEU A 139 6.22 3.73 6.50
C LEU A 139 6.86 4.36 5.25
N GLY A 140 6.57 3.77 4.08
CA GLY A 140 6.95 4.32 2.78
C GLY A 140 8.47 4.50 2.58
N TYR A 141 8.84 5.07 1.44
CA TYR A 141 10.22 5.46 1.20
C TYR A 141 10.60 6.70 2.02
N GLN A 142 11.83 6.74 2.53
CA GLN A 142 12.30 7.80 3.42
C GLN A 142 12.23 9.20 2.80
N GLN A 143 12.56 9.34 1.51
CA GLN A 143 12.57 10.64 0.84
C GLN A 143 11.18 11.26 0.63
N ASP A 144 10.12 10.45 0.74
CA ASP A 144 8.74 10.89 0.47
C ASP A 144 7.97 11.21 1.77
N ARG A 145 8.62 11.09 2.93
CA ARG A 145 7.98 11.32 4.23
C ARG A 145 7.84 12.81 4.53
N ILE A 146 6.70 13.17 5.13
CA ILE A 146 6.42 14.52 5.61
C ILE A 146 6.21 14.44 7.13
N LEU A 147 7.29 14.56 7.89
CA LEU A 147 7.23 14.40 9.34
C LEU A 147 6.26 15.41 9.99
N GLY A 148 5.56 14.95 11.04
CA GLY A 148 4.50 15.73 11.70
C GLY A 148 3.14 15.75 10.95
N GLU A 149 3.05 15.10 9.79
CA GLU A 149 1.79 14.90 9.07
C GLU A 149 1.40 13.41 9.07
N THR A 150 0.12 13.12 9.30
CA THR A 150 -0.45 11.79 9.04
C THR A 150 -1.04 11.75 7.63
N PRO A 151 -0.49 10.96 6.68
CA PRO A 151 -1.10 10.82 5.37
C PRO A 151 -2.44 10.09 5.49
N VAL A 152 -3.48 10.69 4.90
CA VAL A 152 -4.83 10.10 4.81
C VAL A 152 -5.28 10.15 3.36
N PHE A 153 -5.65 8.99 2.83
CA PHE A 153 -6.24 8.86 1.50
C PHE A 153 -7.60 8.18 1.60
N ILE A 154 -8.44 8.42 0.60
CA ILE A 154 -9.64 7.63 0.35
C ILE A 154 -9.53 6.96 -1.01
N LEU A 155 -9.92 5.69 -1.05
CA LEU A 155 -10.16 4.92 -2.26
C LEU A 155 -11.68 4.74 -2.40
N ASP A 156 -12.24 5.16 -3.53
CA ASP A 156 -13.64 4.92 -3.87
C ASP A 156 -13.83 3.45 -4.33
N CYS A 157 -14.73 2.70 -3.71
CA CYS A 157 -14.89 1.27 -3.98
C CYS A 157 -15.64 0.95 -5.30
N GLU A 158 -16.26 1.94 -5.95
CA GLU A 158 -16.91 1.76 -7.25
C GLU A 158 -15.95 2.09 -8.40
N THR A 159 -15.23 3.21 -8.28
CA THR A 159 -14.38 3.77 -9.35
C THR A 159 -12.90 3.43 -9.18
N PHE A 160 -12.49 3.07 -7.97
CA PHE A 160 -11.09 2.90 -7.56
C PHE A 160 -10.23 4.17 -7.73
N GLU A 161 -10.84 5.36 -7.77
CA GLU A 161 -10.08 6.60 -7.67
C GLU A 161 -9.51 6.78 -6.25
N ILE A 162 -8.23 7.15 -6.15
CA ILE A 162 -7.59 7.52 -4.88
C ILE A 162 -7.46 9.04 -4.77
N LYS A 163 -7.80 9.60 -3.60
CA LYS A 163 -7.64 11.02 -3.28
C LYS A 163 -7.01 11.21 -1.92
N LYS A 164 -5.96 12.04 -1.84
CA LYS A 164 -5.44 12.53 -0.56
C LYS A 164 -6.48 13.44 0.09
N ILE A 165 -6.72 13.25 1.39
CA ILE A 165 -7.58 14.13 2.18
C ILE A 165 -6.71 15.03 3.05
N ASN A 166 -6.90 16.35 2.91
CA ASN A 166 -6.33 17.30 3.85
C ASN A 166 -7.08 17.19 5.19
N THR A 167 -6.35 16.83 6.23
CA THR A 167 -6.83 16.80 7.62
C THR A 167 -6.21 17.92 8.45
N LYS A 168 -6.81 18.23 9.59
CA LYS A 168 -6.35 19.26 10.52
C LYS A 168 -6.46 18.77 11.97
N GLY A 169 -5.88 19.51 12.90
CA GLY A 169 -5.93 19.18 14.33
C GLY A 169 -4.76 18.31 14.79
N GLU A 170 -4.93 17.70 15.94
CA GLU A 170 -3.90 16.94 16.68
C GLU A 170 -3.75 15.54 16.09
N ASN A 171 -2.96 15.42 15.02
CA ASN A 171 -2.70 14.15 14.35
C ASN A 171 -1.47 13.44 14.96
N PRO A 172 -1.34 12.11 14.83
CA PRO A 172 -0.21 11.35 15.38
C PRO A 172 1.14 11.62 14.70
N GLY A 173 1.19 12.42 13.63
CA GLY A 173 2.37 12.56 12.79
C GLY A 173 2.54 11.38 11.83
N TRP A 174 3.79 11.09 11.45
CA TRP A 174 4.08 10.08 10.43
C TRP A 174 4.04 8.67 11.03
N ILE A 175 2.83 8.10 11.08
CA ILE A 175 2.53 6.85 11.77
C ILE A 175 2.46 5.64 10.81
N TYR A 176 2.92 4.47 11.28
CA TYR A 176 2.86 3.19 10.56
C TYR A 176 2.73 2.01 11.53
N LYS A 177 2.36 0.81 11.05
CA LYS A 177 2.08 -0.40 11.87
C LYS A 177 1.02 -0.17 12.97
N HIS A 178 0.19 0.85 12.83
CA HIS A 178 -0.90 1.16 13.75
C HIS A 178 -2.15 0.36 13.41
N GLN A 179 -3.17 0.48 14.26
CA GLN A 179 -4.49 -0.10 14.03
C GLN A 179 -5.49 1.02 13.80
N THR A 180 -6.48 0.77 12.93
CA THR A 180 -7.57 1.70 12.67
C THR A 180 -8.91 0.98 12.66
N GLU A 181 -9.86 1.54 13.40
CA GLU A 181 -11.23 1.06 13.52
C GLU A 181 -12.21 2.19 13.25
N TYR A 182 -13.29 1.92 12.52
CA TYR A 182 -14.38 2.87 12.34
C TYR A 182 -15.35 2.79 13.52
N ILE A 183 -15.69 3.94 14.09
CA ILE A 183 -16.68 4.11 15.16
C ILE A 183 -17.91 4.81 14.57
N PRO A 184 -18.96 4.06 14.18
CA PRO A 184 -20.13 4.63 13.48
C PRO A 184 -20.86 5.70 14.30
N GLU A 185 -21.00 5.51 15.61
CA GLU A 185 -21.76 6.42 16.48
C GLU A 185 -21.13 7.81 16.59
N LYS A 186 -19.82 7.90 16.34
CA LYS A 186 -19.06 9.16 16.35
C LYS A 186 -18.72 9.65 14.95
N ASN A 187 -18.94 8.84 13.92
CA ASN A 187 -18.43 9.03 12.57
C ASN A 187 -16.93 9.35 12.57
N CYS A 188 -16.15 8.53 13.29
CA CYS A 188 -14.71 8.71 13.46
C CYS A 188 -13.94 7.43 13.12
N LEU A 189 -12.73 7.61 12.61
CA LEU A 189 -11.71 6.55 12.59
C LEU A 189 -10.85 6.69 13.85
N ARG A 190 -10.80 5.64 14.67
CA ARG A 190 -9.94 5.52 15.83
C ARG A 190 -8.61 4.91 15.42
N VAL A 191 -7.52 5.61 15.70
CA VAL A 191 -6.14 5.21 15.42
C VAL A 191 -5.40 5.01 16.72
N GLU A 192 -4.75 3.86 16.89
CA GLU A 192 -3.97 3.54 18.08
C GLU A 192 -2.81 2.61 17.75
N LYS A 193 -1.87 2.48 18.71
CA LYS A 193 -0.65 1.66 18.58
C LYS A 193 0.18 2.07 17.37
N GLY A 194 1.15 1.23 17.01
CA GLY A 194 2.05 1.48 15.90
C GLY A 194 3.20 2.39 16.30
N LYS A 195 3.94 2.85 15.30
CA LYS A 195 5.15 3.62 15.48
C LYS A 195 5.02 4.96 14.78
N ILE A 196 5.53 6.00 15.41
CA ILE A 196 5.60 7.36 14.87
C ILE A 196 7.05 7.65 14.54
N ILE A 197 7.26 8.29 13.38
CA ILE A 197 8.57 8.79 12.99
C ILE A 197 8.66 10.27 13.34
N THR A 198 9.64 10.59 14.18
CA THR A 198 10.01 11.96 14.55
C THR A 198 11.45 12.24 14.12
N TYR A 199 11.92 13.46 14.39
CA TYR A 199 13.26 13.90 13.99
C TYR A 199 14.11 14.26 15.22
N ASP A 200 15.34 13.75 15.26
CA ASP A 200 16.37 14.20 16.21
C ASP A 200 17.43 15.04 15.48
N ASP A 201 17.41 16.34 15.73
CA ASP A 201 18.38 17.30 15.23
C ASP A 201 19.83 16.99 15.64
N ASN A 202 20.03 16.18 16.69
CA ASN A 202 21.35 15.86 17.23
C ASN A 202 21.98 14.59 16.64
N SER A 203 21.26 13.84 15.81
CA SER A 203 21.81 12.63 15.18
C SER A 203 22.70 13.00 13.99
N GLU A 204 23.93 12.48 14.00
CA GLU A 204 24.90 12.63 12.90
C GLU A 204 24.63 11.67 11.72
N ASN A 205 23.79 10.63 11.92
CA ASN A 205 23.50 9.58 10.94
C ASN A 205 22.03 9.63 10.48
N ASP A 206 21.20 8.65 10.88
CA ASP A 206 19.76 8.68 10.65
C ASP A 206 19.11 9.59 11.68
N LYS A 207 18.48 10.64 11.18
CA LYS A 207 17.79 11.62 12.01
C LYS A 207 16.37 11.19 12.36
N ASN A 208 15.88 10.10 11.77
CA ASN A 208 14.60 9.53 12.14
C ASN A 208 14.71 8.85 13.51
N VAL A 209 13.84 9.26 14.43
CA VAL A 209 13.57 8.53 15.66
C VAL A 209 12.25 7.79 15.49
N TYR A 210 12.21 6.54 15.94
CA TYR A 210 11.05 5.67 15.84
C TYR A 210 10.51 5.41 17.25
N GLU A 211 9.34 5.98 17.54
CA GLU A 211 8.72 5.91 18.86
C GLU A 211 7.46 5.07 18.79
N GLU A 212 7.14 4.32 19.84
CA GLU A 212 5.84 3.67 19.94
C GLU A 212 4.76 4.73 20.20
N ASN A 213 3.63 4.60 19.51
CA ASN A 213 2.47 5.44 19.77
C ASN A 213 1.72 4.92 21.00
N GLU A 214 1.78 5.68 22.09
CA GLU A 214 1.08 5.41 23.35
C GLU A 214 -0.30 6.10 23.44
N GLU A 215 -0.66 6.92 22.44
CA GLU A 215 -1.89 7.70 22.41
C GLU A 215 -2.95 7.10 21.48
N ILE A 216 -4.20 7.52 21.70
CA ILE A 216 -5.35 7.20 20.84
C ILE A 216 -5.77 8.48 20.14
N PHE A 217 -5.93 8.40 18.82
CA PHE A 217 -6.39 9.52 17.99
C PHE A 217 -7.74 9.20 17.35
N LEU A 218 -8.59 10.21 17.22
CA LEU A 218 -9.84 10.12 16.48
C LEU A 218 -9.81 11.09 15.29
N LEU A 219 -9.97 10.56 14.08
CA LEU A 219 -10.25 11.37 12.89
C LEU A 219 -11.76 11.45 12.66
N ASN A 220 -12.36 12.61 12.90
CA ASN A 220 -13.77 12.86 12.57
C ASN A 220 -13.94 13.01 11.05
N LEU A 221 -14.77 12.17 10.44
CA LEU A 221 -14.90 12.10 8.98
C LEU A 221 -15.74 13.24 8.39
N ALA A 222 -16.64 13.83 9.17
CA ALA A 222 -17.51 14.92 8.70
C ALA A 222 -16.72 16.22 8.49
N ASN A 223 -15.78 16.53 9.38
CA ASN A 223 -15.02 17.78 9.36
C ASN A 223 -13.50 17.61 9.14
N LYS A 224 -13.04 16.35 8.99
CA LYS A 224 -11.64 15.96 8.71
C LYS A 224 -10.68 16.45 9.79
N GLN A 225 -11.12 16.43 11.04
CA GLN A 225 -10.38 16.92 12.19
C GLN A 225 -9.94 15.78 13.10
N TRP A 226 -8.66 15.82 13.49
CA TRP A 226 -8.05 14.94 14.47
C TRP A 226 -8.16 15.48 15.89
N PHE A 227 -8.27 14.55 16.85
CA PHE A 227 -8.24 14.81 18.30
C PHE A 227 -7.49 13.66 18.98
N ALA A 228 -6.61 13.99 19.93
CA ALA A 228 -6.08 13.00 20.88
C ALA A 228 -7.13 12.71 21.98
N VAL A 229 -7.14 11.49 22.52
CA VAL A 229 -8.08 11.00 23.54
C VAL A 229 -7.38 10.55 24.79
#